data_AF-A0A7K2FQ26-F1
#
_entry.id   AF-A0A7K2FQ26-F1
#
_cell.length_a   1.000
_cell.length_b   1.000
_cell.length_c   1.000
_cell.angle_alpha   90.00
_cell.angle_beta   90.00
_cell.angle_gamma   90.00
#
_symmetry.space_group_name_H-M   'P 1'
#
loop_
_entity.id
_entity.type
_entity.pdbx_description
1 polymer ?
#
loop_
_entity_poly.entity_id
_entity_poly.type
_entity_poly.pdbx_seq_one_letter_code
_entity_poly.pdbx_strand_id
1 'polypeptide(L)' 'MTYDLVAALRPLLTAEASAEAHATGSEPGDLEQAVWVRLLERLAADGPPPDPQRW' A
#
# COMPACT_ATOMS: atom_id res chain seq x y z
N MET A 1 10.76 -3.91 12.55
CA MET A 1 9.57 -4.57 11.95
C MET A 1 8.78 -3.62 11.06
N THR A 2 8.06 -2.60 11.59
CA THR A 2 7.22 -1.73 10.73
C THR A 2 8.04 -0.93 9.72
N TYR A 3 9.23 -0.46 10.09
CA TYR A 3 10.11 0.26 9.18
C TYR A 3 10.61 -0.61 8.02
N ASP A 4 11.04 -1.85 8.30
CA ASP A 4 11.54 -2.79 7.28
C ASP A 4 10.43 -3.16 6.27
N LEU A 5 9.21 -3.34 6.78
CA LEU A 5 8.02 -3.58 5.96
C LEU A 5 7.70 -2.38 5.07
N VAL A 6 7.70 -1.15 5.61
CA VAL A 6 7.45 0.08 4.85
C VAL A 6 8.54 0.28 3.78
N ALA A 7 9.81 0.03 4.11
CA ALA A 7 10.92 0.14 3.18
C ALA A 7 10.80 -0.87 2.01
N ALA A 8 10.34 -2.09 2.30
CA ALA A 8 10.13 -3.13 1.28
C ALA A 8 8.92 -2.84 0.39
N LEU A 9 7.82 -2.35 0.96
CA LEU A 9 6.56 -2.14 0.24
C LEU A 9 6.50 -0.83 -0.54
N ARG A 10 7.16 0.23 -0.10
CA ARG A 10 7.12 1.54 -0.76
C ARG A 10 7.42 1.51 -2.27
N PRO A 11 8.54 0.93 -2.76
CA PRO A 11 8.79 0.92 -4.20
C PRO A 11 7.77 0.09 -4.99
N LEU A 12 7.19 -0.95 -4.37
CA LEU A 12 6.16 -1.77 -5.01
C LEU A 12 4.84 -1.00 -5.12
N LEU A 13 4.41 -0.37 -4.03
CA LEU A 13 3.17 0.39 -4.00
C LEU A 13 3.22 1.59 -4.94
N THR A 14 4.36 2.29 -5.04
CA THR A 14 4.51 3.37 -6.01
C THR A 14 4.39 2.90 -7.47
N ALA A 15 4.93 1.71 -7.79
CA ALA A 15 4.81 1.14 -9.12
C ALA A 15 3.35 0.77 -9.45
N GLU A 16 2.66 0.09 -8.53
CA GLU A 16 1.27 -0.29 -8.69
C GLU A 16 0.34 0.93 -8.77
N ALA A 17 0.48 1.89 -7.87
CA ALA A 17 -0.33 3.11 -7.87
C ALA A 17 -0.13 3.93 -9.14
N SER A 18 1.09 3.99 -9.68
CA SER A 18 1.35 4.65 -10.96
C SER A 18 0.65 3.94 -12.13
N ALA A 19 0.65 2.60 -12.13
CA ALA A 19 -0.01 1.80 -13.16
C ALA A 19 -1.55 1.94 -13.09
N GLU A 20 -2.11 1.83 -11.89
CA GLU A 20 -3.56 1.94 -11.65
C GLU A 20 -4.07 3.36 -11.92
N ALA A 21 -3.33 4.38 -11.50
CA ALA A 21 -3.63 5.78 -11.80
C ALA A 21 -3.67 6.04 -13.30
N HIS A 22 -2.71 5.48 -14.05
CA HIS A 22 -2.70 5.59 -15.51
C HIS A 22 -3.95 4.96 -16.15
N ALA A 23 -4.44 3.84 -15.62
CA ALA A 23 -5.61 3.15 -16.14
C ALA A 23 -6.95 3.82 -15.75
N THR A 24 -7.02 4.42 -14.56
CA THR A 24 -8.27 4.94 -13.97
C THR A 24 -8.41 6.46 -14.06
N GLY A 25 -7.35 7.18 -14.40
CA GLY A 25 -7.31 8.64 -14.33
C GLY A 25 -7.25 9.20 -12.89
N SER A 26 -6.93 8.36 -11.92
CA SER A 26 -6.73 8.76 -10.52
C SER A 26 -5.36 9.40 -10.31
N GLU A 27 -5.17 10.13 -9.21
CA GLU A 27 -3.85 10.61 -8.79
C GLU A 27 -3.09 9.46 -8.11
N PRO A 28 -1.87 9.09 -8.56
CA PRO A 28 -1.09 8.01 -7.94
C PRO A 28 -0.90 8.21 -6.43
N GLY A 29 -0.63 9.45 -6.00
CA GLY A 29 -0.41 9.76 -4.59
C GLY A 29 -1.62 9.45 -3.68
N ASP A 30 -2.83 9.66 -4.19
CA ASP A 30 -4.06 9.37 -3.44
C ASP A 30 -4.26 7.86 -3.25
N LEU A 31 -3.93 7.08 -4.29
CA LEU A 31 -3.97 5.61 -4.23
C LEU A 31 -2.93 5.07 -3.23
N GLU A 32 -1.67 5.55 -3.30
CA GLU A 32 -0.63 5.16 -2.36
C GLU A 32 -1.02 5.50 -0.91
N GLN A 33 -1.53 6.71 -0.68
CA GLN A 33 -1.97 7.15 0.64
C GLN A 33 -3.10 6.26 1.18
N ALA A 34 -4.12 5.98 0.37
CA ALA A 34 -5.26 5.18 0.78
C ALA A 34 -4.85 3.76 1.20
N VAL A 35 -3.91 3.15 0.46
CA VAL A 35 -3.37 1.82 0.80
C VAL A 35 -2.55 1.89 2.09
N TRP A 36 -1.71 2.91 2.28
CA TRP A 36 -0.94 3.06 3.51
C TRP A 36 -1.80 3.23 4.75
N VAL A 37 -2.83 4.07 4.68
CA VAL A 37 -3.77 4.28 5.79
C VAL A 37 -4.43 2.96 6.18
N ARG A 38 -5.00 2.23 5.21
CA ARG A 38 -5.64 0.94 5.45
C ARG A 38 -4.69 -0.10 6.03
N LEU A 39 -3.45 -0.16 5.54
CA LEU A 39 -2.44 -1.06 6.09
C LEU A 39 -2.12 -0.75 7.54
N LEU A 40 -1.91 0.53 7.89
CA LEU A 40 -1.61 0.94 9.26
C LEU A 40 -2.78 0.65 10.21
N GLU A 41 -4.01 0.91 9.78
CA GLU A 41 -5.22 0.58 10.54
C GLU A 41 -5.32 -0.93 10.80
N ARG A 42 -5.09 -1.76 9.77
CA ARG A 42 -5.09 -3.21 9.90
C ARG A 42 -3.99 -3.71 10.83
N LEU A 43 -2.77 -3.19 10.70
CA LEU A 43 -1.65 -3.55 11.58
C LEU A 43 -1.96 -3.23 13.04
N ALA A 44 -2.68 -2.14 13.31
CA ALA A 44 -3.12 -1.77 14.64
C ALA A 44 -4.22 -2.68 15.20
N ALA A 45 -5.15 -3.15 14.35
CA ALA A 45 -6.30 -3.95 14.77
C ALA A 45 -6.02 -5.47 14.81
N ASP A 46 -5.51 -6.02 13.71
CA ASP A 46 -5.45 -7.47 13.46
C ASP A 46 -4.02 -7.98 13.20
N GLY A 47 -3.03 -7.09 13.14
CA GLY A 47 -1.68 -7.41 12.74
C GLY A 47 -1.51 -7.59 11.22
N PRO A 48 -0.33 -8.02 10.75
CA PRO A 48 -0.01 -8.07 9.33
C PRO A 48 -0.91 -9.06 8.58
N PRO A 49 -1.35 -8.73 7.34
CA PRO A 49 -2.07 -9.68 6.51
C PRO A 49 -1.20 -10.92 6.24
N PRO A 50 -1.78 -12.13 6.28
CA PRO A 50 -1.03 -13.36 6.06
C PRO A 50 -0.50 -13.49 4.62
N ASP A 51 -1.15 -12.79 3.67
CA ASP A 51 -0.71 -12.68 2.28
C ASP A 51 -0.95 -11.25 1.78
N PRO A 52 0.04 -10.34 1.93
CA PRO A 52 -0.11 -8.92 1.60
C PRO A 52 -0.38 -8.66 0.10
N GLN A 53 0.00 -9.58 -0.78
CA GLN A 53 -0.11 -9.41 -2.24
C GLN A 53 -1.52 -9.69 -2.77
N ARG A 54 -2.37 -10.29 -1.94
CA ARG A 54 -3.76 -10.65 -2.30
C ARG A 54 -4.80 -9.63 -1.86
N TRP A 55 -4.35 -8.50 -1.30
CA TRP A 55 -5.23 -7.46 -0.81
C TRP A 55 -5.49 -6.41 -1.87
#